data_AF-A0A7X3V2G6-F1
#
_entry.id   AF-A0A7X3V2G6-F1
#
_cell.length_a   1.000
_cell.length_b   1.000
_cell.length_c   1.000
_cell.angle_alpha   90.00
_cell.angle_beta   90.00
_cell.angle_gamma   90.00
#
_symmetry.space_group_name_H-M   'P 1'
#
loop_
_entity.id
_entity.type
_entity.pdbx_description
1 polymer ?
#
loop_
_entity_poly.entity_id
_entity_poly.type
_entity_poly.pdbx_seq_one_letter_code
_entity_poly.pdbx_strand_id
1 'polypeptide(L)'
;MNARDKAIAVLIALSPAGVLSASSGLLHAQAGLAAEPETPARIIFEGATVIDGTGAPPRTGMAIVLEGEEIAAVLPVGELGAERRDGAEVVDASSWFAIPGLIESHTHVATMANRARAEFILNRQLYGGITTARDMAGDVRSLMDLQRASLVKEIDAPDLRFAALMAGPEFFTDPRTVSSAAGETPGAVTWMQAVTENTDLREAVTLARGTWATGIKTYAAIDGDLLAAIAAEARRQGIPVWAHVHVGPARSLEVARAGVRAMSHVCDVGSAAIPDDVFQEGQEGLRSGFVDVDLDDPAIDSVFAAMRRNGTVLDATLRIVVQVGQRRMAAVDTVGARPPGEAPDSAR
;
A
#
# COMPACT_ATOMS: atom_id res chain seq x y z
N MET A 1 -30.16 -4.32 27.62
CA MET A 1 -30.95 -5.55 27.84
C MET A 1 -31.16 -6.23 26.51
N ASN A 2 -30.53 -7.41 26.37
CA ASN A 2 -30.84 -8.60 25.56
C ASN A 2 -31.44 -8.41 24.15
N ALA A 3 -30.66 -8.70 23.10
CA ALA A 3 -30.36 -10.05 22.58
C ALA A 3 -31.55 -10.68 21.84
N ARG A 4 -31.38 -10.87 20.53
CA ARG A 4 -31.53 -12.18 19.87
C ARG A 4 -31.20 -12.12 18.38
N ASP A 5 -30.06 -12.73 18.11
CA ASP A 5 -29.65 -13.49 16.93
C ASP A 5 -30.75 -13.81 15.91
N LYS A 6 -30.44 -13.58 14.63
CA LYS A 6 -31.03 -14.32 13.52
C LYS A 6 -29.91 -15.02 12.75
N ALA A 7 -29.55 -16.20 13.24
CA ALA A 7 -28.88 -17.22 12.43
C ALA A 7 -29.95 -18.00 11.64
N ILE A 8 -29.70 -18.24 10.37
CA ILE A 8 -30.44 -19.22 9.57
C ILE A 8 -29.42 -20.26 9.10
N ALA A 9 -29.57 -21.48 9.59
CA ALA A 9 -28.93 -22.69 9.09
C ALA A 9 -29.99 -23.51 8.35
N VAL A 10 -29.69 -23.99 7.15
CA VAL A 10 -30.53 -25.00 6.47
C VAL A 10 -29.64 -26.04 5.76
N LEU A 11 -29.71 -27.24 6.37
CA LEU A 11 -29.76 -28.61 5.86
C LEU A 11 -28.74 -29.14 4.81
N ILE A 12 -27.94 -30.08 5.31
CA ILE A 12 -27.21 -31.12 4.58
C ILE A 12 -28.18 -32.24 4.18
N ALA A 13 -28.13 -32.71 2.94
CA ALA A 13 -28.72 -33.99 2.54
C ALA A 13 -27.68 -34.86 1.81
N LEU A 14 -27.60 -36.11 2.29
CA LEU A 14 -26.70 -37.19 1.89
C LEU A 14 -27.05 -37.78 0.52
N SER A 15 -26.01 -38.31 -0.15
CA SER A 15 -26.09 -39.18 -1.32
C SER A 15 -26.95 -40.44 -1.09
N PRO A 16 -27.31 -41.12 -2.18
CA PRO A 16 -26.71 -42.44 -2.36
C PRO A 16 -26.15 -42.67 -3.77
N ALA A 17 -25.15 -43.55 -3.80
CA ALA A 17 -24.50 -44.07 -4.98
C ALA A 17 -25.48 -44.82 -5.91
N GLY A 18 -25.22 -44.74 -7.22
CA GLY A 18 -25.86 -45.54 -8.24
C GLY A 18 -25.14 -45.38 -9.58
N VAL A 19 -24.34 -46.38 -9.94
CA VAL A 19 -23.64 -46.51 -11.22
C VAL A 19 -24.64 -46.87 -12.32
N LEU A 20 -24.62 -46.16 -13.46
CA LEU A 20 -24.97 -46.74 -14.76
C LEU A 20 -24.27 -45.98 -15.90
N SER A 21 -23.64 -46.79 -16.74
CA SER A 21 -22.91 -46.45 -17.96
C SER A 21 -23.86 -46.00 -19.07
N ALA A 22 -23.48 -44.99 -19.86
CA ALA A 22 -23.28 -45.09 -21.30
C ALA A 22 -23.38 -43.74 -22.03
N SER A 23 -22.49 -43.59 -23.02
CA SER A 23 -22.63 -42.83 -24.28
C SER A 23 -21.82 -41.54 -24.36
N SER A 24 -20.64 -41.68 -24.96
CA SER A 24 -19.83 -40.60 -25.53
C SER A 24 -20.64 -39.82 -26.58
N GLY A 25 -21.09 -38.62 -26.21
CA GLY A 25 -21.47 -37.57 -27.14
C GLY A 25 -20.51 -36.41 -26.98
N LEU A 26 -19.50 -36.32 -27.85
CA LEU A 26 -18.64 -35.14 -27.99
C LEU A 26 -19.50 -33.98 -28.51
N LEU A 27 -20.11 -33.23 -27.60
CA LEU A 27 -20.67 -31.92 -27.92
C LEU A 27 -19.48 -30.96 -28.03
N HIS A 28 -18.99 -30.75 -29.25
CA HIS A 28 -18.12 -29.62 -29.55
C HIS A 28 -18.95 -28.35 -29.41
N ALA A 29 -19.06 -27.84 -28.18
CA ALA A 29 -19.41 -26.45 -27.98
C ALA A 29 -18.21 -25.63 -28.48
N GLN A 30 -18.22 -25.26 -29.77
CA GLN A 30 -17.49 -24.08 -30.19
C GLN A 30 -18.14 -22.92 -29.44
N ALA A 31 -17.56 -22.55 -28.31
CA ALA A 31 -17.76 -21.23 -27.74
C ALA A 31 -17.32 -20.25 -28.84
N GLY A 32 -18.29 -19.67 -29.55
CA GLY A 32 -18.02 -18.51 -30.36
C GLY A 32 -17.39 -17.48 -29.43
N LEU A 33 -16.16 -17.09 -29.73
CA LEU A 33 -15.56 -15.89 -29.17
C LEU A 33 -16.58 -14.78 -29.45
N ALA A 34 -17.29 -14.35 -28.40
CA ALA A 34 -18.12 -13.17 -28.49
C ALA A 34 -17.20 -12.05 -28.99
N ALA A 35 -17.58 -11.43 -30.10
CA ALA A 35 -16.89 -10.23 -30.54
C ALA A 35 -16.91 -9.25 -29.38
N GLU A 36 -15.73 -8.84 -28.91
CA GLU A 36 -15.65 -7.77 -27.91
C GLU A 36 -16.37 -6.55 -28.48
N PRO A 37 -17.12 -5.80 -27.64
CA PRO A 37 -17.73 -4.56 -28.09
C PRO A 37 -16.64 -3.68 -28.71
N GLU A 38 -16.84 -3.23 -29.95
CA GLU A 38 -15.90 -2.32 -30.60
C GLU A 38 -15.84 -1.03 -29.77
N THR A 39 -14.77 -0.90 -29.01
CA THR A 39 -14.47 0.34 -28.30
C THR A 39 -14.25 1.39 -29.40
N PRO A 40 -14.93 2.56 -29.36
CA PRO A 40 -14.74 3.57 -30.38
C PRO A 40 -13.24 3.84 -30.52
N ALA A 41 -12.72 3.76 -31.76
CA ALA A 41 -11.30 3.94 -31.99
C ALA A 41 -10.78 5.28 -31.43
N ARG A 42 -11.68 6.28 -31.32
CA ARG A 42 -11.40 7.58 -30.74
C ARG A 42 -12.60 8.14 -29.97
N ILE A 43 -12.35 8.66 -28.77
CA ILE A 43 -13.33 9.41 -27.96
C ILE A 43 -12.75 10.81 -27.68
N ILE A 44 -13.57 11.84 -27.76
CA ILE A 44 -13.19 13.22 -27.47
C ILE A 44 -14.11 13.78 -26.40
N PHE A 45 -13.55 14.16 -25.25
CA PHE A 45 -14.24 14.99 -24.26
C PHE A 45 -13.97 16.45 -24.59
N GLU A 46 -14.96 17.13 -25.16
CA GLU A 46 -14.81 18.49 -25.69
C GLU A 46 -15.31 19.54 -24.68
N GLY A 47 -14.47 20.50 -24.32
CA GLY A 47 -14.84 21.66 -23.50
C GLY A 47 -14.54 21.57 -22.00
N ALA A 48 -13.89 20.49 -21.55
CA ALA A 48 -13.60 20.27 -20.13
C ALA A 48 -12.72 21.37 -19.49
N THR A 49 -12.87 21.53 -18.17
CA THR A 49 -11.88 22.21 -17.34
C THR A 49 -10.84 21.20 -16.84
N VAL A 50 -9.60 21.29 -17.30
CA VAL A 50 -8.52 20.36 -16.96
C VAL A 50 -7.69 20.88 -15.80
N ILE A 51 -7.53 20.05 -14.78
CA ILE A 51 -6.63 20.24 -13.64
C ILE A 51 -5.60 19.11 -13.71
N ASP A 52 -4.44 19.37 -14.32
CA ASP A 52 -3.48 18.32 -14.70
C ASP A 52 -2.55 17.83 -13.58
N GLY A 53 -2.74 18.31 -12.35
CA GLY A 53 -1.96 17.89 -11.19
C GLY A 53 -0.56 18.50 -11.08
N THR A 54 -0.15 19.38 -11.99
CA THR A 54 1.17 20.05 -11.93
C THR A 54 1.26 21.19 -10.90
N GLY A 55 0.10 21.63 -10.39
CA GLY A 55 -0.03 22.84 -9.57
C GLY A 55 -0.25 24.12 -10.38
N ALA A 56 -0.21 24.05 -11.71
CA ALA A 56 -0.62 25.15 -12.57
C ALA A 56 -2.14 25.44 -12.43
N PRO A 57 -2.60 26.67 -12.76
CA PRO A 57 -4.02 26.99 -12.77
C PRO A 57 -4.84 26.07 -13.69
N PRO A 58 -6.11 25.78 -13.36
CA PRO A 58 -7.00 25.01 -14.23
C PRO A 58 -7.13 25.63 -15.63
N ARG A 59 -7.13 24.78 -16.67
CA ARG A 59 -7.28 25.19 -18.08
C ARG A 59 -8.70 24.89 -18.56
N THR A 60 -9.45 25.91 -18.95
CA THR A 60 -10.86 25.77 -19.41
C THR A 60 -10.95 25.60 -20.92
N GLY A 61 -12.06 25.05 -21.41
CA GLY A 61 -12.30 24.91 -22.85
C GLY A 61 -11.30 23.98 -23.54
N MET A 62 -10.92 22.90 -22.86
CA MET A 62 -9.95 21.92 -23.34
C MET A 62 -10.67 20.72 -23.98
N ALA A 63 -10.07 20.15 -25.02
CA ALA A 63 -10.42 18.85 -25.57
C ALA A 63 -9.43 17.79 -25.05
N ILE A 64 -9.96 16.67 -24.57
CA ILE A 64 -9.19 15.47 -24.22
C ILE A 64 -9.50 14.41 -25.27
N VAL A 65 -8.48 14.00 -26.03
CA VAL A 65 -8.62 13.02 -27.11
C VAL A 65 -8.05 11.70 -26.62
N LEU A 66 -8.90 10.66 -26.61
CA LEU A 66 -8.52 9.28 -26.33
C LEU A 66 -8.45 8.49 -27.63
N GLU A 67 -7.41 7.67 -27.79
CA GLU A 67 -7.33 6.64 -28.82
C GLU A 67 -7.09 5.29 -28.13
N GLY A 68 -8.09 4.42 -28.13
CA GLY A 68 -8.10 3.23 -27.26
C GLY A 68 -7.98 3.61 -25.78
N GLU A 69 -6.97 3.08 -25.08
CA GLU A 69 -6.70 3.33 -23.66
C GLU A 69 -5.73 4.51 -23.42
N GLU A 70 -5.24 5.18 -24.46
CA GLU A 70 -4.22 6.24 -24.34
C GLU A 70 -4.80 7.64 -24.55
N ILE A 71 -4.27 8.61 -23.79
CA ILE A 71 -4.54 10.04 -24.02
C ILE A 71 -3.64 10.51 -25.17
N ALA A 72 -4.20 10.58 -26.37
CA ALA A 72 -3.48 11.01 -27.57
C ALA A 72 -3.19 12.52 -27.57
N ALA A 73 -4.06 13.34 -26.96
CA ALA A 73 -3.78 14.77 -26.77
C ALA A 73 -4.68 15.44 -25.72
N VAL A 74 -4.18 16.55 -25.18
CA VAL A 74 -4.94 17.53 -24.39
C VAL A 74 -4.63 18.93 -24.92
N LEU A 75 -5.59 19.57 -25.59
CA LEU A 75 -5.38 20.85 -26.29
C LEU A 75 -6.62 21.75 -26.20
N PRO A 76 -6.51 23.07 -26.43
CA PRO A 76 -7.69 23.94 -26.52
C PRO A 76 -8.66 23.47 -27.60
N VAL A 77 -9.98 23.59 -27.36
CA VAL A 77 -11.01 23.19 -28.34
C VAL A 77 -10.84 23.89 -29.69
N GLY A 78 -10.39 25.16 -29.68
CA GLY A 78 -10.13 25.92 -30.91
C GLY A 78 -8.97 25.41 -31.75
N GLU A 79 -8.08 24.60 -31.17
CA GLU A 79 -6.97 23.93 -31.85
C GLU A 79 -7.33 22.49 -32.28
N LEU A 80 -8.51 21.99 -31.90
CA LEU A 80 -8.98 20.68 -32.30
C LEU A 80 -9.38 20.74 -33.78
N GLY A 81 -8.61 20.09 -34.63
CA GLY A 81 -8.88 20.03 -36.07
C GLY A 81 -10.08 19.13 -36.42
N ALA A 82 -10.58 19.29 -37.65
CA ALA A 82 -11.70 18.49 -38.15
C ALA A 82 -11.33 17.01 -38.31
N GLU A 83 -10.07 16.73 -38.67
CA GLU A 83 -9.52 15.38 -38.82
C GLU A 83 -9.54 14.57 -37.53
N ARG A 84 -9.42 15.24 -36.37
CA ARG A 84 -9.52 14.57 -35.07
C ARG A 84 -10.97 14.20 -34.74
N ARG A 85 -11.94 14.99 -35.18
CA ARG A 85 -13.37 14.74 -34.94
C ARG A 85 -13.97 13.70 -35.88
N ASP A 86 -13.37 13.48 -37.05
CA ASP A 86 -13.86 12.50 -38.01
C ASP A 86 -13.84 11.08 -37.41
N GLY A 87 -15.00 10.42 -37.43
CA GLY A 87 -15.20 9.08 -36.85
C GLY A 87 -15.07 8.99 -35.31
N ALA A 88 -14.90 10.10 -34.60
CA ALA A 88 -14.76 10.10 -33.14
C ALA A 88 -16.14 10.15 -32.45
N GLU A 89 -16.25 9.48 -31.30
CA GLU A 89 -17.32 9.77 -30.35
C GLU A 89 -17.02 11.09 -29.64
N VAL A 90 -17.86 12.10 -29.80
CA VAL A 90 -17.69 13.40 -29.15
C VAL A 90 -18.64 13.53 -27.97
N VAL A 91 -18.08 13.71 -26.78
CA VAL A 91 -18.79 13.91 -25.52
C VAL A 91 -18.66 15.39 -25.12
N ASP A 92 -19.79 16.06 -24.92
CA ASP A 92 -19.81 17.42 -24.36
C ASP A 92 -19.39 17.39 -22.88
N ALA A 93 -18.19 17.89 -22.61
CA ALA A 93 -17.60 17.97 -21.29
C ALA A 93 -17.51 19.42 -20.79
N SER A 94 -18.26 20.36 -21.38
CA SER A 94 -18.23 21.79 -21.04
C SER A 94 -18.53 22.09 -19.57
N SER A 95 -19.29 21.22 -18.91
CA SER A 95 -19.63 21.31 -17.48
C SER A 95 -18.73 20.47 -16.56
N TRP A 96 -17.76 19.76 -17.12
CA TRP A 96 -16.95 18.78 -16.39
C TRP A 96 -15.60 19.36 -15.96
N PHE A 97 -15.10 18.80 -14.86
CA PHE A 97 -13.71 18.94 -14.44
C PHE A 97 -12.99 17.61 -14.65
N ALA A 98 -11.84 17.66 -15.29
CA ALA A 98 -10.99 16.50 -15.52
C ALA A 98 -9.73 16.61 -14.67
N ILE A 99 -9.45 15.55 -13.90
CA ILE A 99 -8.22 15.37 -13.11
C ILE A 99 -7.54 14.07 -13.55
N PRO A 100 -6.21 13.93 -13.36
CA PRO A 100 -5.58 12.61 -13.39
C PRO A 100 -6.27 11.65 -12.43
N GLY A 101 -6.30 10.36 -12.78
CA GLY A 101 -6.78 9.33 -11.86
C GLY A 101 -5.97 9.35 -10.56
N LEU A 102 -6.65 9.15 -9.43
CA LEU A 102 -6.01 9.23 -8.13
C LEU A 102 -5.07 8.04 -7.89
N ILE A 103 -4.01 8.27 -7.13
CA ILE A 103 -3.03 7.25 -6.76
C ILE A 103 -3.11 7.01 -5.25
N GLU A 104 -3.52 5.80 -4.86
CA GLU A 104 -3.42 5.34 -3.47
C GLU A 104 -1.99 4.92 -3.18
N SER A 105 -1.28 5.76 -2.43
CA SER A 105 0.14 5.56 -2.11
C SER A 105 0.39 4.51 -1.03
N HIS A 106 -0.62 4.13 -0.24
CA HIS A 106 -0.44 3.22 0.89
C HIS A 106 -1.72 2.44 1.23
N THR A 107 -1.83 1.22 0.70
CA THR A 107 -2.89 0.28 1.08
C THR A 107 -2.34 -1.06 1.58
N HIS A 108 -3.26 -1.86 2.13
CA HIS A 108 -3.04 -3.23 2.54
C HIS A 108 -4.26 -4.04 2.10
N VAL A 109 -4.17 -4.64 0.91
CA VAL A 109 -5.25 -5.42 0.29
C VAL A 109 -5.09 -6.92 0.56
N ALA A 110 -3.85 -7.41 0.75
CA ALA A 110 -3.56 -8.84 0.90
C ALA A 110 -2.74 -9.21 2.15
N THR A 111 -2.80 -8.41 3.22
CA THR A 111 -2.23 -8.81 4.54
C THR A 111 -3.01 -9.99 5.15
N MET A 112 -4.29 -10.11 4.80
CA MET A 112 -5.12 -11.26 5.12
C MET A 112 -5.34 -12.10 3.85
N ALA A 113 -5.23 -13.42 3.97
CA ALA A 113 -5.50 -14.35 2.87
C ALA A 113 -7.02 -14.46 2.60
N ASN A 114 -7.61 -13.39 2.07
CA ASN A 114 -9.03 -13.31 1.74
C ASN A 114 -9.25 -12.49 0.46
N ARG A 115 -9.41 -13.21 -0.66
CA ARG A 115 -9.57 -12.60 -1.99
C ARG A 115 -10.82 -11.72 -2.09
N ALA A 116 -11.98 -12.18 -1.60
CA ALA A 116 -13.22 -11.41 -1.67
C ALA A 116 -13.10 -10.05 -0.95
N ARG A 117 -12.39 -10.01 0.18
CA ARG A 117 -12.09 -8.76 0.88
C ARG A 117 -11.12 -7.89 0.09
N ALA A 118 -10.09 -8.47 -0.53
CA ALA A 118 -9.13 -7.72 -1.33
C ALA A 118 -9.81 -7.06 -2.54
N GLU A 119 -10.63 -7.81 -3.30
CA GLU A 119 -11.42 -7.30 -4.42
C GLU A 119 -12.40 -6.21 -3.95
N PHE A 120 -13.08 -6.39 -2.81
CA PHE A 120 -13.93 -5.34 -2.25
C PHE A 120 -13.17 -4.04 -1.98
N ILE A 121 -11.95 -4.13 -1.43
CA ILE A 121 -11.12 -2.95 -1.16
C ILE A 121 -10.71 -2.27 -2.47
N LEU A 122 -10.19 -3.05 -3.44
CA LEU A 122 -9.74 -2.54 -4.74
C LEU A 122 -10.90 -1.90 -5.51
N ASN A 123 -12.04 -2.58 -5.57
CA ASN A 123 -13.24 -2.07 -6.22
C ASN A 123 -13.69 -0.75 -5.58
N ARG A 124 -13.75 -0.68 -4.25
CA ARG A 124 -14.07 0.56 -3.53
C ARG A 124 -13.06 1.68 -3.84
N GLN A 125 -11.77 1.36 -3.99
CA GLN A 125 -10.78 2.35 -4.40
C GLN A 125 -11.07 2.87 -5.81
N LEU A 126 -11.36 1.98 -6.77
CA LEU A 126 -11.70 2.35 -8.15
C LEU A 126 -12.94 3.25 -8.22
N TYR A 127 -14.03 2.88 -7.55
CA TYR A 127 -15.23 3.71 -7.44
C TYR A 127 -15.00 5.05 -6.72
N GLY A 128 -13.93 5.16 -5.94
CA GLY A 128 -13.46 6.42 -5.33
C GLY A 128 -12.60 7.27 -6.25
N GLY A 129 -12.37 6.87 -7.50
CA GLY A 129 -11.52 7.57 -8.47
C GLY A 129 -10.04 7.19 -8.41
N ILE A 130 -9.67 6.17 -7.62
CA ILE A 130 -8.29 5.65 -7.57
C ILE A 130 -8.08 4.72 -8.75
N THR A 131 -7.12 5.05 -9.61
CA THR A 131 -6.78 4.26 -10.81
C THR A 131 -5.47 3.50 -10.65
N THR A 132 -4.68 3.82 -9.63
CA THR A 132 -3.47 3.08 -9.25
C THR A 132 -3.38 2.96 -7.74
N ALA A 133 -3.06 1.78 -7.22
CA ALA A 133 -2.88 1.53 -5.80
C ALA A 133 -1.54 0.83 -5.51
N ARG A 134 -0.94 1.15 -4.37
CA ARG A 134 0.30 0.53 -3.89
C ARG A 134 0.08 -0.22 -2.58
N ASP A 135 0.17 -1.55 -2.62
CA ASP A 135 0.19 -2.38 -1.42
C ASP A 135 1.59 -2.39 -0.81
N MET A 136 1.66 -2.10 0.49
CA MET A 136 2.94 -1.90 1.19
C MET A 136 3.48 -3.16 1.86
N ALA A 137 2.65 -4.18 2.10
CA ALA A 137 3.05 -5.47 2.67
C ALA A 137 1.85 -6.44 2.70
N GLY A 138 2.03 -7.63 2.14
CA GLY A 138 1.05 -8.71 2.19
C GLY A 138 1.57 -10.00 1.58
N ASP A 139 0.68 -10.96 1.35
CA ASP A 139 0.99 -12.17 0.61
C ASP A 139 1.17 -11.84 -0.89
N VAL A 140 2.42 -11.80 -1.36
CA VAL A 140 2.73 -11.43 -2.75
C VAL A 140 2.15 -12.43 -3.76
N ARG A 141 1.91 -13.68 -3.37
CA ARG A 141 1.25 -14.66 -4.26
C ARG A 141 -0.17 -14.18 -4.59
N SER A 142 -0.89 -13.71 -3.58
CA SER A 142 -2.23 -13.13 -3.74
C SER A 142 -2.19 -11.79 -4.48
N LEU A 143 -1.21 -10.94 -4.17
CA LEU A 143 -1.06 -9.63 -4.84
C LEU A 143 -0.75 -9.76 -6.32
N MET A 144 0.07 -10.74 -6.70
CA MET A 144 0.39 -11.01 -8.11
C MET A 144 -0.84 -11.49 -8.89
N ASP A 145 -1.64 -12.38 -8.29
CA ASP A 145 -2.89 -12.84 -8.89
C ASP A 145 -3.90 -11.68 -9.07
N LEU A 146 -4.05 -10.82 -8.05
CA LEU A 146 -4.90 -9.63 -8.13
C LEU A 146 -4.39 -8.62 -9.16
N GLN A 147 -3.08 -8.37 -9.21
CA GLN A 147 -2.47 -7.47 -10.19
C GLN A 147 -2.71 -7.97 -11.61
N ARG A 148 -2.49 -9.27 -11.87
CA ARG A 148 -2.74 -9.86 -13.18
C ARG A 148 -4.23 -9.74 -13.54
N ALA A 149 -5.12 -10.13 -12.63
CA ALA A 149 -6.56 -10.06 -12.86
C ALA A 149 -7.05 -8.63 -13.18
N SER A 150 -6.51 -7.62 -12.50
CA SER A 150 -6.76 -6.21 -12.81
C SER A 150 -6.21 -5.83 -14.19
N LEU A 151 -4.96 -6.20 -14.50
CA LEU A 151 -4.29 -5.87 -15.75
C LEU A 151 -5.04 -6.42 -16.99
N VAL A 152 -5.56 -7.64 -16.90
CA VAL A 152 -6.33 -8.27 -17.99
C VAL A 152 -7.84 -8.04 -17.88
N LYS A 153 -8.28 -7.12 -17.02
CA LYS A 153 -9.69 -6.72 -16.82
C LYS A 153 -10.62 -7.87 -16.40
N GLU A 154 -10.11 -8.89 -15.72
CA GLU A 154 -10.94 -9.92 -15.08
C GLU A 154 -11.68 -9.40 -13.84
N ILE A 155 -11.15 -8.35 -13.21
CA ILE A 155 -11.77 -7.65 -12.08
C ILE A 155 -11.73 -6.13 -12.29
N ASP A 156 -12.76 -5.44 -11.83
CA ASP A 156 -12.80 -3.98 -11.73
C ASP A 156 -11.96 -3.51 -10.54
N ALA A 157 -10.68 -3.20 -10.81
CA ALA A 157 -9.71 -2.76 -9.83
C ALA A 157 -8.74 -1.71 -10.40
N PRO A 158 -8.15 -0.85 -9.54
CA PRO A 158 -7.03 0.01 -9.93
C PRO A 158 -5.82 -0.85 -10.32
N ASP A 159 -4.91 -0.27 -11.10
CA ASP A 159 -3.60 -0.85 -11.34
C ASP A 159 -2.89 -1.09 -9.99
N LEU A 160 -2.56 -2.35 -9.71
CA LEU A 160 -1.97 -2.73 -8.44
C LEU A 160 -0.45 -2.82 -8.55
N ARG A 161 0.24 -2.08 -7.67
CA ARG A 161 1.68 -2.20 -7.42
C ARG A 161 1.86 -2.73 -6.00
N PHE A 162 2.90 -3.50 -5.73
CA PHE A 162 3.12 -4.07 -4.40
C PHE A 162 4.60 -4.18 -4.03
N ALA A 163 4.86 -4.27 -2.73
CA ALA A 163 6.18 -4.48 -2.16
C ALA A 163 6.41 -5.92 -1.69
N ALA A 164 7.66 -6.37 -1.77
CA ALA A 164 8.17 -7.42 -0.90
C ALA A 164 8.64 -6.77 0.42
N LEU A 165 8.55 -7.48 1.54
CA LEU A 165 8.91 -6.95 2.86
C LEU A 165 10.29 -7.45 3.31
N MET A 166 11.06 -6.56 3.95
CA MET A 166 12.23 -6.90 4.74
C MET A 166 12.09 -6.29 6.15
N ALA A 167 12.35 -7.07 7.18
CA ALA A 167 12.30 -6.64 8.57
C ALA A 167 13.32 -7.44 9.40
N GLY A 168 13.63 -7.00 10.62
CA GLY A 168 14.41 -7.83 11.54
C GLY A 168 13.64 -9.07 12.00
N PRO A 169 14.33 -10.13 12.47
CA PRO A 169 13.70 -11.40 12.86
C PRO A 169 12.56 -11.26 13.87
N GLU A 170 12.69 -10.33 14.83
CA GLU A 170 11.73 -10.13 15.93
C GLU A 170 10.34 -9.73 15.41
N PHE A 171 10.28 -9.03 14.28
CA PHE A 171 9.03 -8.60 13.67
C PHE A 171 8.14 -9.77 13.21
N PHE A 172 8.73 -10.92 12.88
CA PHE A 172 8.01 -12.07 12.32
C PHE A 172 7.21 -12.88 13.35
N THR A 173 7.17 -12.41 14.59
CA THR A 173 6.20 -12.86 15.60
C THR A 173 4.83 -12.18 15.48
N ASP A 174 4.73 -11.11 14.68
CA ASP A 174 3.48 -10.38 14.47
C ASP A 174 2.44 -11.24 13.71
N PRO A 175 1.19 -11.37 14.19
CA PRO A 175 0.15 -12.17 13.54
C PRO A 175 -0.12 -11.81 12.06
N ARG A 176 0.16 -10.56 11.65
CA ARG A 176 0.01 -10.11 10.26
C ARG A 176 1.01 -10.80 9.33
N THR A 177 2.22 -11.06 9.81
CA THR A 177 3.26 -11.77 9.03
C THR A 177 2.91 -13.25 8.90
N VAL A 178 2.38 -13.86 9.99
CA VAL A 178 1.83 -15.22 9.98
C VAL A 178 0.72 -15.36 8.94
N SER A 179 -0.21 -14.41 8.90
CA SER A 179 -1.29 -14.42 7.90
C SER A 179 -0.79 -14.22 6.47
N SER A 180 0.22 -13.37 6.26
CA SER A 180 0.75 -13.06 4.92
C SER A 180 1.69 -14.14 4.38
N ALA A 181 2.23 -14.98 5.26
CA ALA A 181 3.05 -16.13 4.92
C ALA A 181 2.29 -17.45 5.15
N ALA A 182 0.95 -17.43 5.15
CA ALA A 182 0.14 -18.62 5.42
C ALA A 182 0.57 -19.81 4.55
N GLY A 183 0.80 -20.95 5.21
CA GLY A 183 1.34 -22.17 4.59
C GLY A 183 2.87 -22.28 4.58
N GLU A 184 3.57 -21.22 4.98
CA GLU A 184 5.03 -21.11 5.02
C GLU A 184 5.52 -20.58 6.38
N THR A 185 6.83 -20.42 6.53
CA THR A 185 7.44 -19.80 7.73
C THR A 185 7.60 -18.29 7.52
N PRO A 186 6.98 -17.42 8.35
CA PRO A 186 7.19 -15.98 8.26
C PRO A 186 8.68 -15.62 8.39
N GLY A 187 9.16 -14.72 7.54
CA GLY A 187 10.56 -14.30 7.52
C GLY A 187 11.48 -15.21 6.70
N ALA A 188 11.02 -16.39 6.29
CA ALA A 188 11.79 -17.34 5.47
C ALA A 188 11.31 -17.42 4.01
N VAL A 189 10.39 -16.54 3.60
CA VAL A 189 9.81 -16.52 2.26
C VAL A 189 10.35 -15.35 1.44
N THR A 190 10.46 -15.53 0.11
CA THR A 190 11.10 -14.54 -0.77
C THR A 190 10.38 -13.18 -0.81
N TRP A 191 9.08 -13.16 -0.53
CA TRP A 191 8.28 -11.93 -0.46
C TRP A 191 8.23 -11.28 0.92
N MET A 192 8.76 -11.93 1.94
CA MET A 192 8.71 -11.48 3.34
C MET A 192 9.89 -12.05 4.11
N GLN A 193 11.01 -11.33 4.08
CA GLN A 193 12.32 -11.83 4.50
C GLN A 193 12.75 -11.21 5.84
N ALA A 194 13.19 -12.07 6.76
CA ALA A 194 13.97 -11.65 7.91
C ALA A 194 15.40 -11.33 7.46
N VAL A 195 15.88 -10.14 7.81
CA VAL A 195 17.20 -9.66 7.43
C VAL A 195 18.00 -9.25 8.66
N THR A 196 19.31 -9.49 8.60
CA THR A 196 20.31 -9.18 9.63
C THR A 196 21.56 -8.64 8.95
N GLU A 197 22.54 -8.18 9.73
CA GLU A 197 23.86 -7.78 9.26
C GLU A 197 24.63 -8.91 8.54
N ASN A 198 24.26 -10.17 8.80
CA ASN A 198 24.88 -11.35 8.19
C ASN A 198 24.13 -11.84 6.94
N THR A 199 23.01 -11.22 6.57
CA THR A 199 22.24 -11.61 5.39
C THR A 199 23.01 -11.28 4.10
N ASP A 200 23.05 -12.22 3.15
CA ASP A 200 23.49 -11.90 1.79
C ASP A 200 22.44 -11.00 1.12
N LEU A 201 22.65 -9.69 1.22
CA LEU A 201 21.73 -8.70 0.67
C LEU A 201 21.61 -8.77 -0.86
N ARG A 202 22.64 -9.27 -1.56
CA ARG A 202 22.55 -9.45 -3.01
C ARG A 202 21.50 -10.50 -3.32
N GLU A 203 21.59 -11.65 -2.66
CA GLU A 203 20.60 -12.72 -2.82
C GLU A 203 19.22 -12.26 -2.34
N ALA A 204 19.11 -11.67 -1.15
CA ALA A 204 17.84 -11.25 -0.56
C ALA A 204 17.08 -10.26 -1.47
N VAL A 205 17.76 -9.25 -2.01
CA VAL A 205 17.17 -8.28 -2.96
C VAL A 205 16.82 -8.96 -4.28
N THR A 206 17.65 -9.88 -4.78
CA THR A 206 17.34 -10.65 -6.00
C THR A 206 16.08 -11.48 -5.83
N LEU A 207 15.93 -12.17 -4.70
CA LEU A 207 14.75 -12.96 -4.38
C LEU A 207 13.50 -12.07 -4.27
N ALA A 208 13.60 -10.93 -3.58
CA ALA A 208 12.50 -9.96 -3.48
C ALA A 208 12.06 -9.46 -4.86
N ARG A 209 12.99 -9.09 -5.74
CA ARG A 209 12.69 -8.71 -7.14
C ARG A 209 12.07 -9.85 -7.94
N GLY A 210 12.50 -11.09 -7.69
CA GLY A 210 11.98 -12.30 -8.31
C GLY A 210 10.49 -12.56 -8.00
N THR A 211 9.92 -11.88 -7.01
CA THR A 211 8.49 -11.95 -6.68
C THR A 211 7.61 -11.01 -7.50
N TRP A 212 8.17 -10.32 -8.50
CA TRP A 212 7.51 -9.25 -9.27
C TRP A 212 7.15 -7.99 -8.46
N ALA A 213 7.63 -7.92 -7.22
CA ALA A 213 7.47 -6.72 -6.40
C ALA A 213 8.09 -5.49 -7.06
N THR A 214 7.37 -4.38 -6.97
CA THR A 214 7.73 -3.08 -7.56
C THR A 214 8.59 -2.23 -6.62
N GLY A 215 8.76 -2.69 -5.39
CA GLY A 215 9.59 -2.07 -4.36
C GLY A 215 9.89 -3.06 -3.23
N ILE A 216 10.83 -2.70 -2.37
CA ILE A 216 11.08 -3.38 -1.10
C ILE A 216 10.58 -2.47 0.02
N LYS A 217 9.67 -2.96 0.85
CA LYS A 217 9.26 -2.27 2.07
C LYS A 217 10.18 -2.71 3.20
N THR A 218 10.86 -1.77 3.86
CA THR A 218 11.53 -2.02 5.13
C THR A 218 10.63 -1.70 6.31
N TYR A 219 10.67 -2.57 7.31
CA TYR A 219 9.89 -2.51 8.54
C TYR A 219 10.78 -2.82 9.75
N ALA A 220 10.20 -2.74 10.96
CA ALA A 220 10.80 -2.83 12.29
C ALA A 220 11.96 -3.83 12.47
N ALA A 221 12.75 -3.59 13.52
CA ALA A 221 13.94 -4.36 13.90
C ALA A 221 15.09 -4.25 12.89
N ILE A 222 15.27 -3.07 12.28
CA ILE A 222 16.39 -2.79 11.38
C ILE A 222 17.15 -1.56 11.89
N ASP A 223 18.46 -1.68 12.07
CA ASP A 223 19.34 -0.56 12.42
C ASP A 223 19.72 0.30 11.20
N GLY A 224 20.37 1.45 11.45
CA GLY A 224 20.71 2.41 10.41
C GLY A 224 21.66 1.86 9.36
N ASP A 225 22.64 1.05 9.77
CA ASP A 225 23.68 0.50 8.89
C ASP A 225 23.11 -0.58 7.97
N LEU A 226 22.32 -1.51 8.52
CA LEU A 226 21.61 -2.53 7.75
C LEU A 226 20.61 -1.89 6.78
N LEU A 227 19.85 -0.87 7.21
CA LEU A 227 18.95 -0.15 6.31
C LEU A 227 19.70 0.52 5.15
N ALA A 228 20.84 1.17 5.44
CA ALA A 228 21.67 1.79 4.41
C ALA A 228 22.23 0.75 3.43
N ALA A 229 22.64 -0.42 3.92
CA ALA A 229 23.12 -1.53 3.11
C ALA A 229 22.01 -2.09 2.21
N ILE A 230 20.80 -2.31 2.74
CA ILE A 230 19.62 -2.73 1.96
C ILE A 230 19.32 -1.70 0.87
N ALA A 231 19.27 -0.41 1.20
CA ALA A 231 18.99 0.66 0.24
C ALA A 231 20.06 0.76 -0.85
N ALA A 232 21.33 0.57 -0.49
CA ALA A 232 22.43 0.56 -1.46
C ALA A 232 22.34 -0.61 -2.44
N GLU A 233 22.07 -1.81 -1.94
CA GLU A 233 21.96 -3.00 -2.77
C GLU A 233 20.70 -3.00 -3.63
N ALA A 234 19.56 -2.59 -3.07
CA ALA A 234 18.31 -2.39 -3.82
C ALA A 234 18.49 -1.41 -4.99
N ARG A 235 19.19 -0.29 -4.75
CA ARG A 235 19.56 0.67 -5.81
C ARG A 235 20.46 0.04 -6.88
N ARG A 236 21.45 -0.76 -6.47
CA ARG A 236 22.33 -1.48 -7.40
C ARG A 236 21.55 -2.44 -8.31
N GLN A 237 20.48 -3.04 -7.80
CA GLN A 237 19.61 -3.94 -8.56
C GLN A 237 18.41 -3.24 -9.23
N GLY A 238 18.26 -1.92 -9.08
CA GLY A 238 17.20 -1.16 -9.75
C GLY A 238 15.80 -1.36 -9.15
N ILE A 239 15.68 -1.67 -7.86
CA ILE A 239 14.40 -1.70 -7.14
C ILE A 239 14.38 -0.64 -6.02
N PRO A 240 13.34 0.21 -5.92
CA PRO A 240 13.28 1.22 -4.87
C PRO A 240 12.98 0.60 -3.50
N VAL A 241 13.50 1.23 -2.44
CA VAL A 241 13.12 0.94 -1.05
C VAL A 241 12.07 1.94 -0.58
N TRP A 242 11.03 1.45 0.07
CA TRP A 242 10.05 2.24 0.81
C TRP A 242 10.18 1.87 2.28
N ALA A 243 10.15 2.82 3.20
CA ALA A 243 10.36 2.54 4.62
C ALA A 243 9.19 3.07 5.46
N HIS A 244 9.05 2.57 6.68
CA HIS A 244 8.43 3.37 7.74
C HIS A 244 9.32 4.57 8.02
N VAL A 245 8.74 5.69 8.47
CA VAL A 245 9.53 6.81 8.95
C VAL A 245 10.46 6.37 10.08
N HIS A 246 10.07 5.37 10.88
CA HIS A 246 10.91 4.73 11.89
C HIS A 246 10.87 3.21 11.73
N VAL A 247 12.04 2.55 11.64
CA VAL A 247 12.14 1.08 11.53
C VAL A 247 12.95 0.45 12.67
N GLY A 248 13.20 1.21 13.74
CA GLY A 248 13.73 0.81 15.06
C GLY A 248 14.54 -0.49 15.11
N PRO A 249 15.87 -0.46 15.30
CA PRO A 249 16.61 0.65 15.92
C PRO A 249 16.80 1.92 15.08
N ALA A 250 16.74 1.87 13.74
CA ALA A 250 16.97 3.06 12.91
C ALA A 250 15.89 4.14 13.16
N ARG A 251 16.31 5.32 13.57
CA ARG A 251 15.43 6.49 13.78
C ARG A 251 15.18 7.24 12.47
N SER A 252 14.20 8.14 12.48
CA SER A 252 13.73 8.82 11.26
C SER A 252 14.79 9.56 10.47
N LEU A 253 15.81 10.12 11.13
CA LEU A 253 16.93 10.76 10.44
C LEU A 253 17.81 9.75 9.69
N GLU A 254 18.07 8.58 10.26
CA GLU A 254 18.84 7.51 9.63
C GLU A 254 18.08 6.92 8.43
N VAL A 255 16.77 6.72 8.58
CA VAL A 255 15.89 6.30 7.49
C VAL A 255 15.93 7.28 6.32
N ALA A 256 15.82 8.58 6.60
CA ALA A 256 15.89 9.61 5.58
C ALA A 256 17.27 9.63 4.89
N ARG A 257 18.37 9.46 5.66
CA ARG A 257 19.74 9.41 5.15
C ARG A 257 20.03 8.19 4.29
N ALA A 258 19.39 7.05 4.54
CA ALA A 258 19.53 5.83 3.74
C ALA A 258 19.05 6.01 2.27
N GLY A 259 18.34 7.10 1.96
CA GLY A 259 17.95 7.43 0.60
C GLY A 259 16.81 6.55 0.09
N VAL A 260 15.90 6.16 0.98
CA VAL A 260 14.66 5.45 0.62
C VAL A 260 13.79 6.34 -0.27
N ARG A 261 13.05 5.74 -1.21
CA ARG A 261 12.21 6.46 -2.17
C ARG A 261 10.97 7.07 -1.51
N ALA A 262 10.43 6.40 -0.48
CA ALA A 262 9.28 6.89 0.27
C ALA A 262 9.42 6.55 1.76
N MET A 263 8.98 7.47 2.62
CA MET A 263 8.84 7.26 4.06
C MET A 263 7.37 7.37 4.45
N SER A 264 6.83 6.32 5.07
CA SER A 264 5.43 6.22 5.46
C SER A 264 5.21 6.48 6.96
N HIS A 265 4.05 7.04 7.31
CA HIS A 265 3.59 7.30 8.69
C HIS A 265 4.34 8.44 9.38
N VAL A 266 3.89 9.67 9.11
CA VAL A 266 4.53 10.89 9.66
C VAL A 266 4.52 10.95 11.19
N CYS A 267 3.63 10.21 11.86
CA CYS A 267 3.58 10.17 13.33
C CYS A 267 4.89 9.71 13.98
N ASP A 268 5.70 8.93 13.27
CA ASP A 268 6.96 8.40 13.80
C ASP A 268 8.15 9.33 13.53
N VAL A 269 7.91 10.51 12.91
CA VAL A 269 8.99 11.49 12.60
C VAL A 269 9.66 11.99 13.87
N GLY A 270 8.90 12.10 14.95
CA GLY A 270 9.37 12.48 16.28
C GLY A 270 10.44 11.55 16.86
N SER A 271 10.62 10.34 16.31
CA SER A 271 11.72 9.45 16.72
C SER A 271 13.09 10.10 16.63
N ALA A 272 13.30 11.09 15.75
CA ALA A 272 14.55 11.86 15.67
C ALA A 272 14.84 12.70 16.92
N ALA A 273 13.81 13.11 17.67
CA ALA A 273 13.90 13.98 18.83
C ALA A 273 13.77 13.23 20.17
N ILE A 274 13.61 11.89 20.15
CA ILE A 274 13.60 11.11 21.39
C ILE A 274 15.02 11.09 21.98
N PRO A 275 15.20 11.43 23.28
CA PRO A 275 16.49 11.32 23.95
C PRO A 275 17.06 9.90 23.90
N ASP A 276 18.39 9.78 23.80
CA ASP A 276 19.03 8.49 23.55
C ASP A 276 18.78 7.46 24.66
N ASP A 277 18.87 7.87 25.92
CA ASP A 277 18.56 7.03 27.08
C ASP A 277 17.12 6.51 27.04
N VAL A 278 16.15 7.40 26.78
CA VAL A 278 14.73 7.05 26.66
C VAL A 278 14.49 6.08 25.51
N PHE A 279 15.16 6.29 24.38
CA PHE A 279 15.05 5.39 23.24
C PHE A 279 15.66 4.01 23.54
N GLN A 280 16.83 3.95 24.19
CA GLN A 280 17.48 2.70 24.57
C GLN A 280 16.61 1.91 25.57
N GLU A 281 16.04 2.58 26.59
CA GLU A 281 15.06 1.95 27.49
C GLU A 281 13.89 1.32 26.71
N GLY A 282 13.43 1.99 25.64
CA GLY A 282 12.40 1.47 24.75
C GLY A 282 12.82 0.23 23.96
N GLN A 283 14.05 0.21 23.44
CA GLN A 283 14.61 -0.95 22.72
C GLN A 283 14.82 -2.16 23.66
N GLU A 284 15.21 -1.91 24.91
CA GLU A 284 15.41 -2.94 25.94
C GLU A 284 14.08 -3.44 26.55
N GLY A 285 12.95 -2.85 26.17
CA GLY A 285 11.63 -3.17 26.72
C GLY A 285 11.41 -2.67 28.15
N LEU A 286 12.31 -1.82 28.66
CA LEU A 286 12.23 -1.20 29.99
C LEU A 286 11.21 -0.04 30.02
N ARG A 287 10.98 0.59 28.86
CA ARG A 287 9.96 1.61 28.67
C ARG A 287 9.02 1.23 27.53
N SER A 288 7.73 1.45 27.73
CA SER A 288 6.73 1.30 26.67
C SER A 288 5.74 2.46 26.73
N GLY A 289 5.09 2.76 25.60
CA GLY A 289 4.13 3.85 25.48
C GLY A 289 4.64 5.02 24.64
N PHE A 290 3.94 6.14 24.73
CA PHE A 290 4.26 7.35 23.95
C PHE A 290 5.31 8.18 24.67
N VAL A 291 6.21 8.78 23.90
CA VAL A 291 7.17 9.76 24.36
C VAL A 291 6.74 11.10 23.78
N ASP A 292 6.47 12.06 24.65
CA ASP A 292 6.25 13.44 24.23
C ASP A 292 7.58 14.00 23.72
N VAL A 293 7.54 14.58 22.53
CA VAL A 293 8.71 15.22 21.89
C VAL A 293 8.34 16.63 21.50
N ASP A 294 9.32 17.53 21.53
CA ASP A 294 9.17 18.86 20.96
C ASP A 294 9.14 18.77 19.43
N LEU A 295 8.04 19.21 18.82
CA LEU A 295 7.89 19.17 17.37
C LEU A 295 8.72 20.26 16.67
N ASP A 296 9.18 21.27 17.41
CA ASP A 296 10.09 22.30 16.93
C ASP A 296 11.57 21.90 17.11
N ASP A 297 11.86 20.66 17.53
CA ASP A 297 13.22 20.17 17.68
C ASP A 297 13.96 20.14 16.31
N PRO A 298 15.17 20.74 16.20
CA PRO A 298 15.93 20.81 14.96
C PRO A 298 16.34 19.43 14.38
N ALA A 299 16.27 18.36 15.18
CA ALA A 299 16.45 16.99 14.71
C ALA A 299 15.33 16.59 13.72
N ILE A 300 14.09 17.05 13.93
CA ILE A 300 12.95 16.79 13.03
C ILE A 300 13.15 17.54 11.71
N ASP A 301 13.58 18.80 11.75
CA ASP A 301 13.95 19.56 10.56
C ASP A 301 15.06 18.88 9.75
N SER A 302 16.01 18.25 10.45
CA SER A 302 17.09 17.49 9.83
C SER A 302 16.58 16.27 9.04
N VAL A 303 15.47 15.65 9.47
CA VAL A 303 14.79 14.57 8.72
C VAL A 303 14.27 15.11 7.40
N PHE A 304 13.47 16.18 7.42
CA PHE A 304 12.90 16.76 6.19
C PHE A 304 13.99 17.30 5.26
N ALA A 305 15.05 17.88 5.81
CA ALA A 305 16.20 18.31 5.03
C ALA A 305 16.91 17.13 4.33
N ALA A 306 17.04 15.99 5.00
CA ALA A 306 17.59 14.76 4.40
C ALA A 306 16.67 14.18 3.33
N MET A 307 15.36 14.12 3.58
CA MET A 307 14.37 13.69 2.59
C MET A 307 14.43 14.54 1.33
N ARG A 308 14.48 15.88 1.47
CA ARG A 308 14.59 16.80 0.34
C ARG A 308 15.87 16.59 -0.46
N ARG A 309 17.03 16.39 0.20
CA ARG A 309 18.30 16.10 -0.48
C ARG A 309 18.26 14.80 -1.27
N ASN A 310 17.56 13.79 -0.77
CA ASN A 310 17.49 12.46 -1.38
C ASN A 310 16.30 12.28 -2.34
N GLY A 311 15.43 13.28 -2.50
CA GLY A 311 14.21 13.15 -3.29
C GLY A 311 13.23 12.12 -2.73
N THR A 312 13.23 11.93 -1.40
CA THR A 312 12.34 11.01 -0.69
C THR A 312 10.95 11.60 -0.60
N VAL A 313 9.94 10.83 -1.00
CA VAL A 313 8.53 11.20 -0.88
C VAL A 313 8.04 10.95 0.55
N LEU A 314 7.34 11.92 1.14
CA LEU A 314 6.61 11.72 2.37
C LEU A 314 5.22 11.15 2.07
N ASP A 315 4.97 9.93 2.53
CA ASP A 315 3.64 9.32 2.58
C ASP A 315 3.12 9.45 4.02
N ALA A 316 2.42 10.56 4.29
CA ALA A 316 2.10 10.92 5.67
C ALA A 316 1.09 9.95 6.34
N THR A 317 0.22 9.29 5.56
CA THR A 317 -0.87 8.42 6.05
C THR A 317 -1.75 9.04 7.16
N LEU A 318 -1.97 10.37 7.12
CA LEU A 318 -2.64 11.13 8.19
C LEU A 318 -4.00 10.56 8.60
N ARG A 319 -4.78 9.98 7.68
CA ARG A 319 -6.07 9.35 8.00
C ARG A 319 -5.93 8.26 9.07
N ILE A 320 -4.91 7.40 8.94
CA ILE A 320 -4.62 6.37 9.93
C ILE A 320 -4.14 6.99 11.22
N VAL A 321 -3.24 7.99 11.16
CA VAL A 321 -2.76 8.70 12.35
C VAL A 321 -3.91 9.33 13.14
N VAL A 322 -4.86 9.97 12.47
CA VAL A 322 -6.03 10.57 13.12
C VAL A 322 -6.96 9.50 13.66
N GLN A 323 -7.26 8.44 12.90
CA GLN A 323 -8.16 7.37 13.36
C GLN A 323 -7.55 6.57 14.53
N VAL A 324 -6.26 6.29 14.47
CA VAL A 324 -5.50 5.60 15.51
C VAL A 324 -5.28 6.53 16.69
N GLY A 325 -4.96 7.81 16.47
CA GLY A 325 -4.86 8.85 17.49
C GLY A 325 -6.16 9.08 18.24
N GLN A 326 -7.30 9.15 17.55
CA GLN A 326 -8.64 9.25 18.17
C GLN A 326 -8.99 8.01 18.99
N ARG A 327 -8.72 6.81 18.46
CA ARG A 327 -8.90 5.55 19.22
C ARG A 327 -7.96 5.45 20.42
N ARG A 328 -6.74 5.99 20.31
CA ARG A 328 -5.72 5.99 21.36
C ARG A 328 -6.01 7.02 22.44
N MET A 329 -6.38 8.25 22.11
CA MET A 329 -6.85 9.27 23.07
C MET A 329 -8.09 8.79 23.83
N ALA A 330 -9.00 8.06 23.18
CA ALA A 330 -10.14 7.43 23.85
C ALA A 330 -9.76 6.26 24.77
N ALA A 331 -8.57 5.68 24.62
CA ALA A 331 -8.05 4.60 25.46
C ALA A 331 -7.15 5.10 26.62
N VAL A 332 -6.78 6.39 26.64
CA VAL A 332 -5.89 7.00 27.64
C VAL A 332 -6.54 7.18 29.02
N ASP A 333 -7.84 6.86 29.19
CA ASP A 333 -8.48 6.89 30.51
C ASP A 333 -8.18 5.69 31.43
N THR A 334 -7.23 4.81 31.10
CA THR A 334 -6.87 3.68 31.99
C THR A 334 -5.40 3.26 31.97
N VAL A 335 -4.47 4.14 32.40
CA VAL A 335 -3.36 3.74 33.29
C VAL A 335 -2.96 4.97 34.11
N GLY A 336 -3.35 5.00 35.38
CA GLY A 336 -2.80 5.97 36.32
C GLY A 336 -1.29 5.78 36.42
N ALA A 337 -0.53 6.78 36.00
CA ALA A 337 0.89 6.86 36.29
C ALA A 337 1.08 6.77 37.81
N ARG A 338 1.73 5.69 38.29
CA ARG A 338 2.23 5.65 39.66
C ARG A 338 3.66 6.20 39.63
N PRO A 339 3.98 7.29 40.34
CA PRO A 339 5.35 7.76 40.41
C PRO A 339 6.22 6.76 41.20
N PRO A 340 7.49 6.56 40.83
CA PRO A 340 8.40 5.68 41.55
C PRO A 340 8.82 6.37 42.85
N GLY A 341 8.49 5.79 44.02
CA GLY A 341 9.04 6.31 45.28
C GLY A 341 8.39 5.98 46.62
N GLU A 342 7.25 5.30 46.71
CA GLU A 342 6.67 4.96 48.03
C GLU A 342 6.78 3.47 48.34
N ALA A 343 7.68 3.15 49.28
CA ALA A 343 7.71 1.86 49.97
C ALA A 343 6.42 1.68 50.79
N PRO A 344 5.91 0.43 50.96
CA PRO A 344 4.73 0.19 51.78
C PRO A 344 5.07 0.47 53.24
N ASP A 345 4.42 1.50 53.81
CA ASP A 345 4.51 1.77 55.23
C ASP A 345 3.82 0.64 56.01
N SER A 346 4.63 -0.11 56.73
CA SER A 346 4.18 -1.09 57.71
C SER A 346 3.75 -0.34 58.98
N ALA A 347 2.46 -0.33 59.31
CA ALA A 347 1.93 -0.49 60.68
C ALA A 347 0.46 -0.01 60.81
N ARG A 348 -0.48 -0.96 60.98
CA ARG A 348 -1.25 -1.27 62.20
C ARG A 348 -2.50 -2.07 61.86
#